data_AF-U5MR19-F1
#
_entry.id   AF-U5MR19-F1
#
_cell.length_a   1.000
_cell.length_b   1.000
_cell.length_c   1.000
_cell.angle_alpha   90.00
_cell.angle_beta   90.00
_cell.angle_gamma   90.00
#
_symmetry.space_group_name_H-M   'P 1'
#
loop_
_entity.id
_entity.type
_entity.pdbx_description
1 polymer ?
#
loop_
_entity_poly.entity_id
_entity_poly.type
_entity_poly.pdbx_seq_one_letter_code
_entity_poly.pdbx_strand_id
1 'polypeptide(L)'
;MGKFLEVLKLERMPYKRPTTHYDERIKELDEKICELINKRKNASDNDPGYPPFEYISNWAKKFDLYEDLLKSVFQSFWNEKLYKPVVRPKEFTSVKINRKR
;
A
#
# COMPACT_ATOMS: atom_id res chain seq x y z
N MET A 1 -19.40 27.57 14.02
CA MET A 1 -19.78 26.18 14.34
C MET A 1 -19.45 25.31 13.14
N GLY A 2 -18.31 24.62 13.19
CA GLY A 2 -17.84 23.79 12.09
C GLY A 2 -18.69 22.54 11.94
N LYS A 3 -19.32 22.37 10.77
CA LYS A 3 -19.96 21.10 10.42
C LYS A 3 -18.85 20.12 10.05
N PHE A 4 -18.75 19.09 10.89
CA PHE A 4 -17.88 17.93 10.72
C PHE A 4 -18.07 17.33 9.32
N LEU A 5 -16.97 17.28 8.56
CA LEU A 5 -16.88 16.55 7.30
C LEU A 5 -16.91 15.06 7.61
N GLU A 6 -18.09 14.46 7.52
CA GLU A 6 -18.24 13.02 7.52
C GLU A 6 -17.76 12.48 6.17
N VAL A 7 -16.50 12.00 6.16
CA VAL A 7 -15.86 11.35 5.03
C VAL A 7 -16.62 10.05 4.75
N LEU A 8 -17.33 9.98 3.62
CA LEU A 8 -17.78 8.72 3.05
C LEU A 8 -16.52 7.93 2.66
N LYS A 9 -16.00 7.13 3.60
CA LYS A 9 -15.00 6.10 3.32
C LYS A 9 -15.61 5.21 2.26
N LEU A 10 -14.97 5.12 1.10
CA LEU A 10 -15.19 4.00 0.20
C LEU A 10 -14.79 2.75 0.99
N GLU A 11 -15.76 2.06 1.60
CA GLU A 11 -15.51 0.80 2.31
C GLU A 11 -15.00 -0.20 1.29
N ARG A 12 -13.67 -0.29 1.17
CA ARG A 12 -13.05 -1.46 0.56
C ARG A 12 -13.55 -2.66 1.37
N MET A 13 -14.03 -3.69 0.67
CA MET A 13 -14.41 -4.94 1.33
C MET A 13 -13.31 -5.32 2.32
N PRO A 14 -13.65 -5.65 3.58
CA PRO A 14 -12.65 -5.94 4.59
C PRO A 14 -11.76 -7.07 4.07
N TYR A 15 -10.46 -6.81 4.00
CA TYR A 15 -9.52 -7.83 3.56
C TYR A 15 -9.49 -8.93 4.60
N LYS A 16 -10.07 -10.09 4.27
CA LYS A 16 -10.07 -11.24 5.16
C LYS A 16 -8.67 -11.86 5.13
N ARG A 17 -8.09 -12.06 6.31
CA ARG A 17 -6.83 -12.77 6.46
C ARG A 17 -6.94 -14.14 5.74
N PRO A 18 -5.99 -14.48 4.84
CA PRO A 18 -6.12 -15.66 3.98
C PRO A 18 -5.99 -17.00 4.73
N THR A 19 -5.40 -17.00 5.93
CA THR A 19 -5.20 -18.19 6.77
C THR A 19 -5.31 -17.81 8.25
N THR A 20 -5.66 -18.77 9.12
CA THR A 20 -5.62 -18.59 10.59
C THR A 20 -4.24 -18.86 11.17
N HIS A 21 -3.35 -19.55 10.45
CA HIS A 21 -1.99 -19.85 10.89
C HIS A 21 -1.07 -18.63 10.80
N TYR A 22 -0.34 -18.35 11.88
CA TYR A 22 0.77 -17.40 11.94
C TYR A 22 1.81 -17.97 12.91
N ASP A 23 3.08 -17.90 12.53
CA ASP A 23 4.18 -18.34 13.38
C ASP A 23 4.61 -17.16 14.27
N GLU A 24 4.21 -17.16 15.54
CA GLU A 24 4.52 -16.05 16.46
C GLU A 24 6.02 -15.80 16.65
N ARG A 25 6.88 -16.77 16.30
CA ARG A 25 8.34 -16.59 16.37
C ARG A 25 8.85 -15.51 15.42
N ILE A 26 8.10 -15.18 14.36
CA ILE A 26 8.50 -14.14 13.39
C ILE A 26 7.90 -12.76 13.68
N LYS A 27 7.13 -12.60 14.76
CA LYS A 27 6.45 -11.34 15.11
C LYS A 27 7.40 -10.14 15.17
N GLU A 28 8.52 -10.27 15.89
CA GLU A 28 9.51 -9.19 16.01
C GLU A 28 10.22 -8.89 14.68
N LEU A 29 10.33 -9.88 13.78
CA LEU A 29 10.88 -9.67 12.45
C LEU A 29 9.90 -8.89 11.57
N ASP A 30 8.62 -9.23 11.63
CA ASP A 30 7.56 -8.52 10.89
C ASP A 30 7.40 -7.07 11.35
N GLU A 31 7.54 -6.81 12.66
CA GLU A 31 7.57 -5.45 13.19
C GLU A 31 8.77 -4.66 12.66
N LYS A 32 9.97 -5.27 12.64
CA LYS A 32 11.17 -4.66 12.04
C LYS A 32 11.00 -4.39 10.54
N ILE A 33 10.29 -5.25 9.81
CA ILE A 33 9.95 -4.99 8.40
C ILE A 33 9.10 -3.72 8.30
N CYS A 34 8.10 -3.54 9.17
CA CYS A 34 7.29 -2.32 9.21
C CYS A 34 8.13 -1.07 9.50
N GLU A 35 9.04 -1.15 10.47
CA GLU A 35 9.98 -0.06 10.80
C GLU A 35 10.87 0.30 9.60
N LEU A 36 11.42 -0.69 8.90
CA LEU A 36 12.27 -0.50 7.72
C LEU A 36 11.50 0.12 6.56
N ILE A 37 10.24 -0.27 6.34
CA ILE A 37 9.38 0.34 5.33
C ILE A 37 9.15 1.83 5.66
N ASN A 38 8.82 2.15 6.91
CA ASN A 38 8.64 3.53 7.35
C ASN A 38 9.92 4.35 7.21
N LYS A 39 11.07 3.78 7.61
CA LYS A 39 12.39 4.42 7.47
C LYS A 39 12.75 4.68 6.01
N ARG A 40 12.53 3.71 5.11
CA ARG A 40 12.76 3.85 3.65
C ARG A 40 12.01 5.05 3.09
N LYS A 41 10.73 5.17 3.46
CA LYS A 41 9.85 6.25 3.03
C LYS A 41 10.31 7.63 3.51
N ASN A 42 10.67 7.73 4.79
CA ASN A 42 11.12 9.00 5.37
C ASN A 42 12.49 9.44 4.85
N ALA A 43 13.40 8.49 4.62
CA ALA A 43 14.75 8.78 4.11
C ALA A 43 14.77 9.30 2.66
N SER A 44 13.67 9.14 1.92
CA SER A 44 13.53 9.56 0.52
C SER A 44 12.46 10.64 0.33
N ASP A 45 12.06 11.36 1.39
CA ASP A 45 11.01 12.38 1.34
C ASP A 45 9.68 11.89 0.71
N ASN A 46 9.31 10.63 0.99
CA ASN A 46 8.17 9.93 0.39
C ASN A 46 8.28 9.66 -1.13
N ASP A 47 9.45 9.77 -1.73
CA ASP A 47 9.71 9.42 -3.14
C ASP A 47 10.87 8.41 -3.32
N PRO A 48 10.71 7.15 -2.84
CA PRO A 48 11.80 6.18 -2.82
C PRO A 48 12.07 5.48 -4.15
N GLY A 49 11.25 5.75 -5.19
CA GLY A 49 11.34 5.08 -6.49
C GLY A 49 11.26 3.54 -6.44
N TYR A 50 11.72 2.92 -7.52
CA TYR A 50 11.84 1.47 -7.69
C TYR A 50 13.33 1.10 -7.87
N PRO A 51 13.87 0.08 -7.17
CA PRO A 51 15.28 -0.29 -7.29
C PRO A 51 15.65 -0.80 -8.69
N PRO A 52 16.88 -0.52 -9.20
CA PRO A 52 17.37 -1.13 -10.44
C PRO A 52 17.34 -2.67 -10.39
N PHE A 53 17.05 -3.32 -11.51
CA PHE A 53 16.98 -4.79 -11.58
C PHE A 53 18.28 -5.47 -11.20
N GLU A 54 19.43 -4.88 -11.52
CA GLU A 54 20.73 -5.41 -11.09
C GLU A 54 20.83 -5.54 -9.56
N TYR A 55 20.34 -4.55 -8.81
CA TYR A 55 20.34 -4.60 -7.35
C TYR A 55 19.40 -5.69 -6.84
N ILE A 56 18.23 -5.83 -7.46
CA ILE A 56 17.25 -6.88 -7.12
C ILE A 56 17.86 -8.27 -7.35
N SER A 57 18.47 -8.52 -8.52
CA SER A 57 19.14 -9.78 -8.83
C SER A 57 20.29 -10.09 -7.86
N ASN A 58 21.06 -9.07 -7.48
CA ASN A 58 22.16 -9.22 -6.52
C ASN A 58 21.65 -9.54 -5.11
N TRP A 59 20.59 -8.88 -4.64
CA TRP A 59 19.97 -9.17 -3.34
C TRP A 59 19.30 -10.55 -3.32
N ALA A 60 18.62 -10.93 -4.40
CA ALA A 60 18.03 -12.26 -4.55
C ALA A 60 19.08 -13.36 -4.34
N LYS A 61 20.22 -13.27 -5.05
CA LYS A 61 21.35 -14.19 -4.86
C LYS A 61 21.94 -14.13 -3.46
N LYS A 62 22.16 -12.93 -2.93
CA LYS A 62 22.82 -12.73 -1.63
C LYS A 62 22.03 -13.33 -0.46
N PHE A 63 20.71 -13.22 -0.50
CA PHE A 63 19.83 -13.64 0.59
C PHE A 63 19.10 -14.96 0.31
N ASP A 64 19.44 -15.64 -0.79
CA ASP A 64 18.78 -16.87 -1.26
C ASP A 64 17.25 -16.70 -1.37
N LEU A 65 16.84 -15.64 -2.08
CA LEU A 65 15.44 -15.28 -2.31
C LEU A 65 15.10 -15.34 -3.81
N TYR A 66 13.83 -15.60 -4.11
CA TYR A 66 13.33 -15.50 -5.47
C TYR A 66 13.33 -14.05 -5.96
N GLU A 67 13.89 -13.81 -7.14
CA GLU A 67 13.96 -12.46 -7.72
C GLU A 67 12.57 -11.84 -7.91
N ASP A 68 11.60 -12.63 -8.37
CA ASP A 68 10.24 -12.15 -8.62
C ASP A 68 9.46 -11.84 -7.33
N LEU A 69 9.83 -12.47 -6.21
CA LEU A 69 9.33 -12.06 -4.89
C LEU A 69 9.79 -10.64 -4.57
N LEU A 70 11.08 -10.35 -4.73
CA LEU A 70 11.62 -9.02 -4.47
C LEU A 70 11.01 -7.98 -5.42
N LYS A 71 10.86 -8.29 -6.71
CA LYS A 71 10.18 -7.41 -7.67
C LYS A 71 8.77 -7.07 -7.21
N SER A 72 8.01 -8.06 -6.76
CA SER A 72 6.63 -7.89 -6.29
C SER A 72 6.54 -7.05 -5.02
N VAL A 73 7.47 -7.24 -4.07
CA VAL A 73 7.58 -6.45 -2.85
C VAL A 73 7.87 -4.98 -3.18
N PHE A 74 8.91 -4.71 -3.98
CA PHE A 74 9.26 -3.34 -4.35
C PHE A 74 8.19 -2.67 -5.25
N GLN A 75 7.50 -3.45 -6.09
CA GLN A 75 6.36 -2.95 -6.87
C GLN A 75 5.23 -2.48 -5.96
N SER A 76 4.95 -3.22 -4.89
CA SER A 76 3.94 -2.86 -3.89
C SER A 76 4.32 -1.58 -3.14
N PHE A 77 5.59 -1.43 -2.76
CA PHE A 77 6.09 -0.20 -2.12
C PHE A 77 6.03 1.01 -3.06
N TRP A 78 6.39 0.85 -4.33
CA TRP A 78 6.31 1.93 -5.31
C TRP A 78 4.85 2.36 -5.56
N ASN A 79 3.91 1.42 -5.51
CA ASN A 79 2.48 1.66 -5.66
C ASN A 79 1.75 2.05 -4.35
N GLU A 80 2.46 2.50 -3.31
CA GLU A 80 1.88 2.79 -1.98
C GLU A 80 0.63 3.69 -2.05
N LYS A 81 0.63 4.67 -2.98
CA LYS A 81 -0.48 5.62 -3.17
C LYS A 81 -1.82 4.94 -3.48
N LEU A 82 -1.81 3.74 -4.08
CA LEU A 82 -3.02 2.97 -4.38
C LEU A 82 -3.69 2.39 -3.11
N TYR A 83 -2.95 2.29 -2.00
CA TYR A 83 -3.49 1.81 -0.73
C TYR A 83 -4.17 2.92 0.09
N LYS A 84 -3.96 4.20 -0.26
CA LYS A 84 -4.66 5.32 0.39
C LYS A 84 -6.18 5.20 0.18
N PRO A 85 -7.01 5.42 1.22
CA PRO A 85 -8.46 5.43 1.07
C PRO A 85 -8.89 6.49 0.06
N VAL A 86 -9.81 6.13 -0.84
CA VAL A 86 -10.47 7.13 -1.70
C VAL A 86 -11.46 7.89 -0.83
N VAL A 87 -11.14 9.16 -0.54
CA VAL A 87 -12.04 10.10 0.10
C VAL A 87 -12.86 10.76 -1.01
N ARG A 88 -14.17 10.48 -1.08
CA ARG A 88 -15.08 11.24 -1.97
C ARG A 88 -15.56 12.50 -1.26
N PRO A 89 -15.36 13.71 -1.83
CA PRO A 89 -16.04 14.90 -1.36
C PRO A 89 -17.56 14.72 -1.49
N LYS A 90 -18.32 15.14 -0.48
CA LYS A 90 -19.80 15.00 -0.40
C LYS A 90 -20.55 15.69 -1.56
N GLU A 91 -19.87 16.55 -2.34
CA GLU A 91 -20.49 17.44 -3.33
C GLU A 91 -20.65 16.84 -4.74
N PHE A 92 -20.21 15.60 -4.99
CA PHE A 92 -20.56 14.91 -6.25
C PHE A 92 -22.01 14.41 -6.20
N THR A 93 -22.95 15.36 -6.23
CA THR A 93 -24.33 15.11 -6.60
C THR A 93 -24.31 14.74 -8.08
N SER A 94 -24.75 13.52 -8.42
CA SER A 94 -24.95 13.12 -9.80
C SER A 94 -25.88 14.12 -10.48
N VAL A 95 -25.36 14.90 -11.43
CA VAL A 95 -26.21 15.63 -12.36
C VAL A 95 -26.99 14.55 -13.11
N LYS A 96 -28.29 14.40 -12.77
CA LYS A 96 -29.21 13.62 -13.59
C LYS A 96 -29.23 14.31 -14.94
N ILE A 97 -28.51 13.75 -15.92
CA ILE A 97 -28.63 14.17 -17.31
C ILE A 97 -30.04 13.75 -17.74
N ASN A 98 -30.97 14.69 -17.69
CA ASN A 98 -32.30 14.52 -18.23
C ASN A 98 -32.15 14.48 -19.76
N ARG A 99 -32.00 13.27 -20.32
CA ARG A 99 -32.20 13.06 -21.75
C ARG A 99 -33.70 13.18 -22.02
N LYS A 100 -34.17 14.40 -22.31
CA LYS A 100 -35.47 14.56 -22.97
C LYS A 100 -35.36 13.89 -24.35
N ARG A 101 -36.17 12.87 -24.57
CA ARG A 101 -36.56 12.43 -25.91
C ARG A 101 -37.77 13.24 -26.35
#